data_AF-A0A318S4J6-F1
#
_entry.id   AF-A0A318S4J6-F1
#
_cell.length_a   1.000
_cell.length_b   1.000
_cell.length_c   1.000
_cell.angle_alpha   90.00
_cell.angle_beta   90.00
_cell.angle_gamma   90.00
#
_symmetry.space_group_name_H-M   'P 1'
#
loop_
_entity.id
_entity.type
_entity.pdbx_description
1 polymer ?
#
loop_
_entity_poly.entity_id
_entity_poly.type
_entity_poly.pdbx_seq_one_letter_code
_entity_poly.pdbx_strand_id
1 'polypeptide(L)'
;MSADLVRLLRSLEVDGVRLGLAPDGRLRYRASVKLTPERLAELAEHKDVLTAAVRIGVGARLPGPLARLVGQAAQGSLQPGGLNTPGGLVTNVSEYVVHTAASHAVGNSDAERRLWNVWRALQR
;
A
#
# COMPACT_ATOMS: atom_id res chain seq x y z
N MET A 1 9.15 12.63 6.63
CA MET A 1 9.88 11.37 6.34
C MET A 1 11.35 11.62 6.60
N SER A 2 11.98 10.85 7.50
CA SER A 2 13.42 10.95 7.77
C SER A 2 14.23 10.43 6.58
N ALA A 3 15.43 10.99 6.36
CA ALA A 3 16.32 10.60 5.27
C ALA A 3 16.72 9.11 5.34
N ASP A 4 16.78 8.55 6.54
CA ASP A 4 17.13 7.13 6.79
C ASP A 4 16.09 6.15 6.24
N LEU A 5 14.80 6.49 6.32
CA LEU A 5 13.74 5.64 5.80
C LEU A 5 13.78 5.56 4.26
N VAL A 6 14.07 6.68 3.61
CA VAL A 6 14.20 6.73 2.14
C VAL A 6 15.43 5.93 1.67
N ARG A 7 16.52 6.01 2.43
CA ARG A 7 17.74 5.23 2.17
C ARG A 7 17.50 3.74 2.35
N LEU A 8 16.78 3.34 3.40
CA LEU A 8 16.40 1.95 3.66
C LEU A 8 15.52 1.37 2.55
N LEU A 9 14.45 2.08 2.17
CA LEU A 9 13.56 1.66 1.08
C LEU A 9 14.31 1.51 -0.25
N ARG A 10 15.21 2.43 -0.58
CA ARG A 10 16.03 2.36 -1.78
C ARG A 10 17.03 1.19 -1.72
N SER A 11 17.64 0.94 -0.57
CA SER A 11 18.52 -0.22 -0.39
C SER A 11 17.76 -1.53 -0.61
N LEU A 12 16.56 -1.65 -0.04
CA LEU A 12 15.71 -2.82 -0.21
C LEU A 12 15.31 -3.03 -1.68
N GLU A 13 15.02 -1.96 -2.42
CA GLU A 13 14.72 -2.04 -3.87
C GLU A 13 15.93 -2.47 -4.71
N VAL A 14 17.14 -1.97 -4.39
CA VAL A 14 18.41 -2.39 -5.01
C VAL A 14 18.69 -3.86 -4.74
N ASP A 15 18.39 -4.32 -3.52
CA ASP A 15 18.50 -5.71 -3.10
C ASP A 15 17.35 -6.59 -3.66
N GLY A 16 16.50 -6.06 -4.56
CA GLY A 16 15.42 -6.80 -5.20
C GLY A 16 14.29 -7.21 -4.23
N VAL A 17 14.15 -6.52 -3.10
CA VAL A 17 13.10 -6.71 -2.10
C VAL A 17 11.93 -5.78 -2.41
N ARG A 18 10.78 -6.37 -2.68
CA ARG A 18 9.51 -5.65 -2.79
C ARG A 18 8.71 -5.78 -1.51
N LEU A 19 8.42 -4.65 -0.89
CA LEU A 19 7.57 -4.57 0.29
C LEU A 19 6.10 -4.43 -0.11
N GLY A 20 5.21 -5.01 0.67
CA GLY A 20 3.76 -4.95 0.48
C GLY A 20 3.03 -5.21 1.80
N LEU A 21 1.70 -5.13 1.77
CA LEU A 21 0.85 -5.47 2.91
C LEU A 21 0.08 -6.75 2.59
N ALA A 22 0.06 -7.68 3.53
CA ALA A 22 -0.82 -8.83 3.52
C ALA A 22 -2.28 -8.41 3.80
N PRO A 23 -3.27 -9.25 3.46
CA PRO A 23 -4.69 -8.94 3.71
C PRO A 23 -5.02 -8.67 5.18
N ASP A 24 -4.25 -9.25 6.11
CA ASP A 24 -4.35 -9.01 7.55
C ASP A 24 -3.63 -7.72 8.02
N GLY A 25 -3.18 -6.88 7.08
CA GLY A 25 -2.50 -5.62 7.35
C GLY A 25 -1.04 -5.76 7.80
N ARG A 26 -0.47 -6.97 7.78
CA ARG A 26 0.94 -7.20 8.15
C ARG A 26 1.88 -6.88 6.99
N LEU A 27 3.05 -6.34 7.32
CA LEU A 27 4.12 -6.16 6.33
C LEU A 27 4.54 -7.52 5.76
N ARG A 28 4.42 -7.66 4.45
CA ARG A 28 4.95 -8.78 3.67
C ARG A 28 6.06 -8.26 2.78
N TYR A 29 7.08 -9.07 2.55
CA TYR A 29 8.11 -8.76 1.58
C TYR A 29 8.28 -9.93 0.62
N ARG A 30 8.65 -9.62 -0.63
CA ARG A 30 9.02 -10.58 -1.65
C ARG A 30 10.41 -10.21 -2.13
N ALA A 31 11.38 -11.06 -1.86
CA ALA A 31 12.75 -10.88 -2.33
C ALA A 31 13.03 -11.83 -3.49
N SER A 32 13.64 -11.32 -4.55
CA SER A 32 14.14 -12.15 -5.65
C SER A 32 15.48 -12.82 -5.32
N VAL A 33 16.11 -12.41 -4.22
CA VAL A 33 17.37 -12.94 -3.70
C VAL A 33 17.22 -13.32 -2.22
N LYS A 34 18.07 -14.23 -1.76
CA LYS A 34 18.10 -14.64 -0.36
C LYS A 34 18.64 -13.48 0.48
N LEU A 35 17.83 -12.97 1.40
CA LEU A 35 18.25 -11.89 2.30
C LEU A 35 19.24 -12.41 3.33
N THR A 36 20.25 -11.59 3.64
CA THR A 36 21.18 -11.88 4.73
C THR A 36 20.46 -11.72 6.08
N PRO A 37 20.89 -12.42 7.14
CA PRO A 37 20.30 -12.28 8.47
C PRO A 37 20.33 -10.85 9.00
N GLU A 38 21.35 -10.04 8.64
CA GLU A 38 21.42 -8.63 9.01
C GLU A 38 20.28 -7.82 8.38
N ARG A 39 19.94 -8.11 7.12
CA ARG A 39 18.79 -7.47 6.44
C ARG A 39 17.44 -7.88 7.00
N LEU A 40 17.31 -9.13 7.43
CA LEU A 40 16.10 -9.58 8.13
C LEU A 40 15.94 -8.88 9.48
N ALA A 41 17.04 -8.64 10.20
CA ALA A 41 17.03 -7.89 11.46
C ALA A 41 16.59 -6.43 11.25
N GLU A 42 17.15 -5.72 10.26
CA GLU A 42 16.71 -4.35 9.92
C GLU A 42 15.24 -4.27 9.51
N LEU A 43 14.76 -5.24 8.72
CA LEU A 43 13.34 -5.33 8.33
C LEU A 43 12.42 -5.51 9.55
N ALA A 44 12.88 -6.27 10.55
CA ALA A 44 12.15 -6.49 11.79
C ALA A 44 12.18 -5.25 12.70
N GLU A 45 13.34 -4.60 12.83
CA GLU A 45 13.55 -3.40 13.64
C GLU A 45 12.74 -2.20 13.14
N HIS A 46 12.64 -2.05 11.82
CA HIS A 46 11.89 -0.96 11.21
C HIS A 46 10.49 -1.37 10.74
N LYS A 47 9.98 -2.54 11.16
CA LYS A 47 8.73 -3.11 10.67
C LYS A 47 7.55 -2.15 10.76
N ASP A 48 7.36 -1.45 11.87
CA ASP A 48 6.24 -0.54 12.07
C ASP A 48 6.35 0.70 11.18
N VAL A 49 7.56 1.23 11.05
CA VAL A 49 7.86 2.37 10.17
C VAL A 49 7.72 1.98 8.71
N LEU A 50 8.16 0.77 8.31
CA LEU A 50 7.99 0.23 6.97
C LEU A 50 6.53 -0.11 6.67
N THR A 51 5.77 -0.58 7.66
CA THR A 51 4.32 -0.80 7.53
C THR A 51 3.62 0.54 7.27
N ALA A 52 3.96 1.57 8.05
CA ALA A 52 3.46 2.92 7.83
C ALA A 52 3.95 3.50 6.49
N ALA A 53 5.20 3.27 6.10
CA ALA A 53 5.78 3.76 4.86
C ALA A 53 5.26 3.02 3.63
N VAL A 54 4.89 1.75 3.72
CA VAL A 54 4.15 1.05 2.66
C VAL A 54 2.72 1.58 2.63
N ARG A 55 2.04 1.74 3.77
CA ARG A 55 0.72 2.39 3.82
C ARG A 55 0.71 3.78 3.18
N ILE A 56 1.77 4.57 3.39
CA ILE A 56 1.92 5.95 2.88
C ILE A 56 2.49 5.97 1.45
N GLY A 57 3.50 5.16 1.16
CA GLY A 57 4.25 5.10 -0.11
C GLY A 57 3.49 4.42 -1.24
N VAL A 58 2.56 3.54 -0.91
CA VAL A 58 1.47 3.13 -1.80
C VAL A 58 0.69 4.34 -2.32
N GLY A 59 0.56 5.41 -1.53
CA GLY A 59 -0.01 6.70 -1.96
C GLY A 59 0.93 7.59 -2.77
N ALA A 60 2.25 7.42 -2.67
CA ALA A 60 3.23 8.36 -3.25
C ALA A 60 3.46 8.21 -4.76
N ARG A 61 3.11 7.06 -5.36
CA ARG A 61 3.06 6.87 -6.84
C ARG A 61 1.67 7.11 -7.43
N LEU A 62 0.69 7.44 -6.59
CA LEU A 62 -0.67 7.66 -7.01
C LEU A 62 -0.94 9.17 -7.20
N PRO A 63 -1.80 9.55 -8.15
CA PRO A 63 -2.31 10.90 -8.26
C PRO A 63 -2.86 11.41 -6.91
N GLY A 64 -2.66 12.70 -6.61
CA GLY A 64 -3.00 13.30 -5.30
C GLY A 64 -4.39 12.96 -4.72
N PRO A 65 -5.46 12.86 -5.53
CA PRO A 65 -6.78 12.41 -5.04
C PRO A 65 -6.79 10.95 -4.54
N LEU A 66 -6.09 10.04 -5.22
CA LEU A 66 -5.98 8.64 -4.85
C LEU A 66 -5.05 8.46 -3.64
N ALA A 67 -4.00 9.27 -3.51
CA ALA A 67 -3.17 9.28 -2.31
C ALA A 67 -3.97 9.64 -1.05
N ARG A 68 -4.86 10.65 -1.14
CA ARG A 68 -5.77 11.02 -0.04
C ARG A 68 -6.78 9.92 0.28
N LEU A 69 -7.34 9.28 -0.75
CA LEU A 69 -8.26 8.15 -0.60
C LEU A 69 -7.59 6.99 0.17
N VAL A 70 -6.36 6.63 -0.18
CA VAL A 70 -5.58 5.60 0.52
C VAL A 70 -5.29 6.01 1.97
N GLY A 71 -4.96 7.28 2.20
CA GLY A 71 -4.78 7.82 3.56
C GLY A 71 -6.03 7.68 4.43
N GLN A 72 -7.20 8.04 3.90
CA GLN A 72 -8.48 7.90 4.59
C GLN A 72 -8.83 6.42 4.85
N ALA A 73 -8.58 5.55 3.87
CA ALA A 73 -8.78 4.11 4.01
C ALA A 73 -7.90 3.50 5.11
N ALA A 74 -6.63 3.89 5.17
CA ALA A 74 -5.68 3.41 6.17
C ALA A 74 -6.03 3.88 7.59
N GLN A 75 -6.74 5.01 7.72
CA GLN A 75 -7.25 5.54 8.99
C GLN A 75 -8.64 4.97 9.35
N GLY A 76 -9.20 4.08 8.53
CA GLY A 76 -10.54 3.53 8.74
C GLY A 76 -11.66 4.57 8.60
N SER A 77 -11.39 5.70 7.94
CA SER A 77 -12.32 6.82 7.80
C SER A 77 -13.22 6.73 6.58
N LEU A 78 -13.08 5.70 5.73
CA LEU A 78 -14.02 5.46 4.63
C LEU A 78 -15.24 4.70 5.14
N GLN A 79 -16.41 4.99 4.55
CA GLN A 79 -17.70 4.51 5.01
C GLN A 79 -17.72 2.97 5.14
N PRO A 80 -18.35 2.41 6.20
CA PRO A 80 -18.52 0.97 6.39
C PRO A 80 -19.64 0.36 5.50
N GLY A 81 -20.21 1.13 4.58
CA GLY A 81 -21.26 0.69 3.67
C GLY A 81 -20.71 0.16 2.34
N GLY A 82 -21.46 -0.76 1.72
CA GLY A 82 -21.13 -1.28 0.40
C GLY A 82 -21.11 -0.18 -0.66
N LEU A 83 -20.01 -0.04 -1.39
CA LEU A 83 -19.85 0.94 -2.46
C LEU A 83 -20.00 0.26 -3.82
N ASN A 84 -20.99 0.69 -4.60
CA ASN A 84 -21.13 0.25 -5.99
C ASN A 84 -20.09 0.95 -6.86
N THR A 85 -19.16 0.16 -7.38
CA THR A 85 -18.17 0.62 -8.36
C THR A 85 -18.49 0.02 -9.73
N PRO A 86 -17.96 0.59 -10.83
CA PRO A 86 -18.00 -0.03 -12.15
C PRO A 86 -17.44 -1.47 -12.20
N GLY A 87 -16.65 -1.89 -11.20
CA GLY A 87 -16.11 -3.25 -11.06
C GLY A 87 -16.91 -4.16 -10.14
N GLY A 88 -18.07 -3.72 -9.64
CA GLY A 88 -18.93 -4.47 -8.71
C GLY A 88 -19.07 -3.79 -7.34
N LEU A 89 -19.79 -4.49 -6.45
CA LEU A 89 -20.03 -4.06 -5.08
C LEU A 89 -18.79 -4.30 -4.21
N VAL A 90 -18.29 -3.23 -3.59
CA VAL A 90 -17.20 -3.27 -2.62
C VAL A 90 -17.82 -3.21 -1.22
N THR A 91 -17.83 -4.32 -0.50
CA THR A 91 -18.47 -4.42 0.82
C THR A 91 -17.69 -3.76 1.95
N ASN A 92 -16.36 -3.63 1.81
CA ASN A 92 -15.49 -2.90 2.72
C ASN A 92 -14.55 -1.99 1.92
N VAL A 93 -14.89 -0.70 1.85
CA VAL A 93 -14.19 0.28 1.02
C VAL A 93 -12.78 0.54 1.52
N SER A 94 -12.59 0.66 2.84
CA SER A 94 -11.29 0.89 3.46
C SER A 94 -10.31 -0.24 3.14
N GLU A 95 -10.74 -1.48 3.36
CA GLU A 95 -9.92 -2.67 3.09
C GLU A 95 -9.62 -2.82 1.60
N TYR A 96 -10.62 -2.63 0.75
CA TYR A 96 -10.45 -2.71 -0.71
C TYR A 96 -9.46 -1.67 -1.24
N VAL A 97 -9.54 -0.43 -0.77
CA VAL A 97 -8.62 0.65 -1.18
C VAL A 97 -7.19 0.33 -0.75
N VAL A 98 -6.98 -0.08 0.51
CA VAL A 98 -5.65 -0.43 1.02
C VAL A 98 -5.06 -1.60 0.23
N HIS A 99 -5.86 -2.65 -0.03
CA HIS A 99 -5.40 -3.83 -0.76
C HIS A 99 -5.11 -3.54 -2.23
N THR A 100 -5.97 -2.76 -2.88
CA THR A 100 -5.80 -2.36 -4.27
C THR A 100 -4.56 -1.49 -4.42
N ALA A 101 -4.34 -0.56 -3.50
CA ALA A 101 -3.19 0.31 -3.54
C ALA A 101 -1.88 -0.46 -3.25
N ALA A 102 -1.89 -1.45 -2.34
CA ALA A 102 -0.78 -2.38 -2.18
C ALA A 102 -0.47 -3.15 -3.49
N SER A 103 -1.52 -3.52 -4.24
CA SER A 103 -1.37 -4.16 -5.56
C SER A 103 -0.73 -3.23 -6.60
N HIS A 104 -1.07 -1.93 -6.57
CA HIS A 104 -0.42 -0.91 -7.43
C HIS A 104 1.08 -0.81 -7.16
N ALA A 105 1.47 -0.76 -5.87
CA ALA A 105 2.86 -0.66 -5.46
C ALA A 105 3.73 -1.85 -5.92
N VAL A 106 3.15 -3.05 -6.05
CA VAL A 106 3.88 -4.22 -6.57
C VAL A 106 3.83 -4.34 -8.09
N GLY A 107 3.21 -3.39 -8.79
CA GLY A 107 3.20 -3.28 -10.26
C GLY A 107 1.96 -3.84 -10.95
N ASN A 108 0.82 -3.98 -10.25
CA ASN A 108 -0.44 -4.35 -10.90
C ASN A 108 -1.02 -3.14 -11.65
N SER A 109 -0.96 -3.19 -12.98
CA SER A 109 -1.43 -2.12 -13.87
C SER A 109 -2.93 -1.82 -13.74
N ASP A 110 -3.74 -2.77 -13.26
CA ASP A 110 -5.19 -2.57 -13.08
C ASP A 110 -5.55 -1.89 -11.76
N ALA A 111 -4.62 -1.86 -10.81
CA ALA A 111 -4.88 -1.35 -9.48
C ALA A 111 -5.21 0.15 -9.48
N GLU A 112 -4.52 0.95 -10.29
CA GLU A 112 -4.80 2.39 -10.37
C GLU A 112 -6.21 2.67 -10.89
N ARG A 113 -6.62 1.96 -11.94
CA ARG A 113 -7.96 2.05 -12.53
C ARG A 113 -9.04 1.69 -11.52
N ARG A 114 -8.82 0.66 -10.70
CA ARG A 114 -9.73 0.26 -9.62
C ARG A 114 -9.84 1.32 -8.51
N LEU A 115 -8.72 1.95 -8.14
CA LEU A 115 -8.72 3.06 -7.19
C LEU A 115 -9.49 4.27 -7.74
N TRP A 116 -9.34 4.59 -9.02
CA TRP A 116 -10.13 5.64 -9.68
C TRP A 116 -11.63 5.34 -9.69
N ASN A 117 -12.02 4.08 -9.89
CA ASN A 117 -13.41 3.65 -9.84
C ASN A 117 -14.02 3.87 -8.44
N VAL A 118 -13.27 3.54 -7.38
CA VAL A 118 -13.69 3.80 -6.00
C VAL A 118 -13.76 5.30 -5.73
N TRP A 119 -12.72 6.05 -6.10
CA TRP A 119 -12.69 7.50 -5.89
C TRP A 119 -13.89 8.18 -6.54
N ARG A 120 -14.20 7.87 -7.81
CA ARG A 120 -15.37 8.43 -8.52
C ARG A 120 -16.70 8.06 -7.88
N ALA A 121 -16.81 6.83 -7.37
CA ALA A 121 -18.03 6.37 -6.71
C ALA A 121 -18.26 7.08 -5.37
N LEU A 122 -17.21 7.52 -4.68
CA LEU A 122 -17.28 8.29 -3.42
C LEU A 122 -17.56 9.79 -3.62
N GLN A 123 -17.48 10.30 -4.85
CA GLN A 123 -17.80 11.70 -5.17
C GLN A 123 -19.27 11.91 -5.58
N ARG A 124 -20.07 10.84 -5.63
CA ARG A 124 -21.50 10.88 -5.96
C ARG A 124 -22.33 11.00 -4.70
#